data_AF-A0AAV2RFA8-F1
#
_entry.id   AF-A0AAV2RFA8-F1
#
_cell.length_a   1.000
_cell.length_b   1.000
_cell.length_c   1.000
_cell.angle_alpha   90.00
_cell.angle_beta   90.00
_cell.angle_gamma   90.00
#
_symmetry.space_group_name_H-M   'P 1'
#
loop_
_entity.id
_entity.type
_entity.pdbx_description
1 polymer ?
#
loop_
_entity_poly.entity_id
_entity_poly.type
_entity_poly.pdbx_seq_one_letter_code
_entity_poly.pdbx_strand_id
1 'polypeptide(L)'
;ATKEKYVCCLCCKRGPISAILRIDRSGYIPGDEIIINAECTNMTERKVTSSAKLVKVTTFSNKNFSKKKKHYKTVSSEIKHPEIKSGDTDFWQAQAITIPDVEPSYLEHCKIIDVNYNLV
;
A
#
# COMPACT_ATOMS: atom_id res chain seq x y z
N ALA A 1 11.28 0.70 -2.32
CA ALA A 1 11.24 0.69 -0.84
C ALA A 1 11.42 -0.75 -0.35
N THR A 2 12.17 -0.95 0.73
CA THR A 2 12.37 -2.28 1.34
C THR A 2 11.84 -2.25 2.76
N LYS A 3 11.14 -3.30 3.17
CA LYS A 3 10.58 -3.42 4.53
C LYS A 3 10.65 -4.86 5.01
N GLU A 4 10.99 -5.02 6.28
CA GLU A 4 11.06 -6.32 6.93
C GLU A 4 10.26 -6.33 8.23
N LYS A 5 9.72 -7.49 8.59
CA LYS A 5 8.97 -7.69 9.82
C LYS A 5 9.23 -9.07 10.40
N TYR A 6 9.70 -9.12 11.63
CA TYR A 6 9.79 -10.35 12.41
C TYR A 6 8.43 -10.70 13.01
N VAL A 7 8.02 -11.95 12.82
CA VAL A 7 6.80 -12.51 13.42
C VAL A 7 7.24 -13.56 14.44
N CYS A 8 7.34 -13.18 15.72
CA CYS A 8 7.87 -14.03 16.79
C CYS A 8 7.05 -13.90 18.08
N CYS A 9 6.99 -15.00 18.84
CA CYS A 9 6.68 -15.04 20.27
C CYS A 9 7.92 -15.51 21.04
N LEU A 10 8.32 -14.73 22.06
CA LEU A 10 9.36 -14.88 23.11
C LEU A 10 10.68 -15.69 22.87
N CYS A 11 10.70 -16.80 22.13
CA CYS A 11 11.84 -17.72 22.02
C CYS A 11 12.17 -18.25 20.61
N CYS A 12 11.56 -17.74 19.52
CA CYS A 12 11.74 -18.34 18.18
C CYS A 12 12.96 -17.79 17.41
N LYS A 13 13.83 -18.70 16.91
CA LYS A 13 14.93 -18.42 15.97
C LYS A 13 14.44 -18.37 14.50
N ARG A 14 13.40 -17.58 14.18
CA ARG A 14 12.81 -17.54 12.81
C ARG A 14 13.17 -16.28 12.04
N GLY A 15 13.18 -16.40 10.71
CA GLY A 15 13.47 -15.28 9.82
C GLY A 15 12.26 -14.36 9.62
N PRO A 16 12.49 -13.15 9.09
CA PRO A 16 11.45 -12.16 8.86
C PRO A 16 10.59 -12.47 7.62
N ILE A 17 9.46 -11.77 7.50
CA ILE A 17 8.82 -11.52 6.23
C ILE A 17 9.45 -10.25 5.66
N SER A 18 9.94 -10.27 4.43
CA SER A 18 10.52 -9.10 3.76
C SER A 18 9.80 -8.81 2.45
N ALA A 19 9.75 -7.53 2.08
CA ALA A 19 9.21 -7.08 0.82
C ALA A 19 10.07 -5.95 0.24
N ILE A 20 10.39 -6.06 -1.04
CA ILE A 20 11.03 -5.01 -1.83
C ILE A 20 10.05 -4.59 -2.91
N LEU A 21 9.69 -3.31 -2.93
CA LEU A 21 8.75 -2.72 -3.89
C LEU A 21 9.46 -1.70 -4.78
N ARG A 22 9.21 -1.76 -6.08
CA ARG A 22 9.68 -0.82 -7.11
C ARG A 22 8.51 -0.44 -8.02
N ILE A 23 8.42 0.85 -8.31
CA ILE A 23 7.49 1.43 -9.29
C ILE A 23 8.29 2.31 -10.23
N ASP A 24 7.76 2.55 -11.43
CA ASP A 24 8.42 3.34 -12.46
C ASP A 24 8.46 4.85 -12.14
N ARG A 25 7.39 5.37 -11.52
CA ARG A 25 7.27 6.80 -11.16
C ARG A 25 6.42 7.02 -9.92
N SER A 26 6.34 8.27 -9.44
CA SER A 26 5.52 8.64 -8.27
C SER A 26 4.33 9.55 -8.59
N GLY A 27 4.31 10.17 -9.77
CA GLY A 27 3.21 11.00 -10.27
C GLY A 27 2.41 10.27 -11.35
N TYR A 28 1.09 10.26 -11.20
CA TYR A 28 0.16 9.59 -12.09
C TYR A 28 -1.10 10.44 -12.28
N ILE A 29 -1.73 10.30 -13.44
CA ILE A 29 -3.05 10.87 -13.73
C ILE A 29 -4.13 9.78 -13.69
N PRO A 30 -5.42 10.14 -13.56
CA PRO A 30 -6.51 9.19 -13.73
C PRO A 30 -6.39 8.43 -15.07
N GLY A 31 -6.61 7.11 -15.05
CA GLY A 31 -6.44 6.24 -16.21
C GLY A 31 -5.01 5.70 -16.42
N ASP A 32 -4.00 6.26 -15.76
CA ASP A 32 -2.65 5.68 -15.79
C ASP A 32 -2.62 4.30 -15.10
N GLU A 33 -1.61 3.51 -15.45
CA GLU A 33 -1.28 2.27 -14.74
C GLU A 33 0.01 2.44 -13.94
N ILE A 34 -0.06 2.10 -12.65
CA ILE A 34 1.13 1.92 -11.81
C ILE A 34 1.69 0.54 -12.10
N ILE A 35 2.92 0.47 -12.62
CA ILE A 35 3.62 -0.79 -12.84
C ILE A 35 4.41 -1.19 -11.60
N ILE A 36 4.00 -2.30 -11.00
CA ILE A 36 4.52 -2.82 -9.74
C ILE A 36 5.48 -3.97 -10.02
N ASN A 37 6.70 -3.80 -9.56
CA ASN A 37 7.69 -4.86 -9.46
C ASN A 37 8.03 -5.07 -7.99
N ALA A 38 7.89 -6.29 -7.50
CA ALA A 38 8.10 -6.58 -6.10
C ALA A 38 8.71 -7.97 -5.87
N GLU A 39 9.39 -8.11 -4.76
CA GLU A 39 9.93 -9.37 -4.26
C GLU A 39 9.46 -9.51 -2.82
N CYS A 40 8.78 -10.60 -2.50
CA CYS A 40 8.23 -10.87 -1.19
C CYS A 40 8.76 -12.21 -0.69
N THR A 41 9.58 -12.21 0.36
CA THR A 41 10.18 -13.42 0.94
C THR A 41 9.55 -13.73 2.28
N ASN A 42 9.16 -14.99 2.47
CA ASN A 42 8.53 -15.46 3.70
C ASN A 42 9.44 -16.44 4.44
N MET A 43 10.23 -15.96 5.41
CA MET A 43 11.05 -16.83 6.25
C MET A 43 10.33 -17.29 7.54
N THR A 44 9.00 -17.24 7.55
CA THR A 44 8.16 -17.72 8.65
C THR A 44 7.54 -19.08 8.31
N GLU A 45 7.04 -19.81 9.31
CA GLU A 45 6.40 -21.12 9.09
C GLU A 45 4.96 -21.03 8.56
N ARG A 46 4.35 -19.85 8.61
CA ARG A 46 2.96 -19.66 8.16
C ARG A 46 2.96 -19.28 6.69
N LYS A 47 1.90 -19.65 5.98
CA LYS A 47 1.66 -19.11 4.65
C LYS A 47 1.31 -17.62 4.75
N VAL A 48 1.77 -16.83 3.78
CA VAL A 48 1.55 -15.39 3.71
C VAL A 48 1.00 -15.05 2.34
N THR A 49 0.06 -14.10 2.27
CA THR A 49 -0.42 -13.55 1.00
C THR A 49 0.20 -12.19 0.77
N SER A 50 0.78 -11.98 -0.41
CA SER A 50 1.22 -10.67 -0.89
C SER A 50 0.06 -9.98 -1.61
N SER A 51 -0.13 -8.68 -1.36
CA SER A 51 -1.13 -7.86 -2.04
C SER A 51 -0.63 -6.44 -2.19
N ALA A 52 -1.01 -5.78 -3.27
CA ALA A 52 -0.79 -4.36 -3.48
C ALA A 52 -2.13 -3.65 -3.62
N LYS A 53 -2.30 -2.53 -2.92
CA LYS A 53 -3.55 -1.77 -2.86
C LYS A 53 -3.30 -0.30 -3.13
N LEU A 54 -4.13 0.29 -3.97
CA LEU A 54 -4.25 1.74 -4.05
C LEU A 54 -5.32 2.19 -3.06
N VAL A 55 -4.94 2.94 -2.03
CA VAL A 55 -5.82 3.38 -0.96
C VAL A 55 -5.98 4.89 -0.99
N LYS A 56 -7.21 5.35 -1.21
CA LYS A 56 -7.62 6.74 -1.03
C LYS A 56 -7.76 7.04 0.46
N VAL A 57 -7.11 8.09 0.93
CA VAL A 57 -7.16 8.58 2.30
C VAL A 57 -7.71 10.01 2.29
N THR A 58 -8.95 10.17 2.72
CA THR A 58 -9.59 11.47 2.91
C THR A 58 -9.44 11.89 4.36
N THR A 59 -8.80 13.03 4.58
CA THR A 59 -8.53 13.59 5.90
C THR A 59 -9.38 14.83 6.12
N PHE A 60 -10.23 14.81 7.15
CA PHE A 60 -10.99 15.96 7.61
C PHE A 60 -10.33 16.55 8.87
N SER A 61 -10.05 17.84 8.81
CA SER A 61 -9.45 18.64 9.89
C SER A 61 -10.46 19.67 10.40
N ASN A 62 -10.38 20.03 11.68
CA ASN A 62 -11.21 21.12 12.21
C ASN A 62 -10.64 22.48 11.75
N LYS A 63 -11.50 23.49 11.52
CA LYS A 63 -11.10 24.87 11.18
C LYS A 63 -10.09 25.48 12.16
N ASN A 64 -10.15 25.06 13.43
CA ASN A 64 -9.24 25.53 14.48
C ASN A 64 -7.94 24.69 14.60
N PHE A 65 -7.70 23.75 13.68
CA PHE A 65 -6.56 22.81 13.70
C PHE A 65 -6.36 22.07 15.04
N SER A 66 -7.41 21.98 15.88
CA SER A 66 -7.37 21.21 17.12
C SER A 66 -7.10 19.75 16.77
N LYS A 67 -6.23 19.11 17.56
CA LYS A 67 -5.39 17.93 17.27
C LYS A 67 -6.07 16.66 16.70
N LYS A 68 -7.39 16.64 16.50
CA LYS A 68 -8.16 15.47 16.04
C LYS A 68 -8.44 15.59 14.54
N LYS A 69 -7.60 14.94 13.73
CA LYS A 69 -7.89 14.65 12.31
C LYS A 69 -8.75 13.38 12.21
N LYS A 70 -9.78 13.40 11.36
CA LYS A 70 -10.54 12.19 11.02
C LYS A 70 -10.05 11.68 9.67
N HIS A 71 -9.69 10.41 9.59
CA HIS A 71 -9.21 9.78 8.37
C HIS A 71 -10.21 8.73 7.90
N TYR A 72 -10.62 8.82 6.64
CA TYR A 72 -11.42 7.82 5.95
C TYR A 72 -10.55 7.16 4.89
N LYS A 73 -10.47 5.83 4.94
CA LYS A 73 -9.66 5.04 4.00
C LYS A 73 -10.59 4.20 3.14
N THR A 74 -10.43 4.30 1.84
CA THR A 74 -11.16 3.48 0.86
C THR A 74 -10.15 2.80 -0.04
N VAL A 75 -10.26 1.48 -0.19
CA VAL A 75 -9.48 0.72 -1.17
C VAL A 75 -10.07 1.02 -2.54
N SER A 76 -9.29 1.66 -3.40
CA SER A 76 -9.69 2.00 -4.76
C SER A 76 -9.44 0.86 -5.72
N SER A 77 -8.30 0.18 -5.58
CA SER A 77 -7.89 -0.95 -6.41
C SER A 77 -7.05 -1.90 -5.55
N GLU A 78 -7.13 -3.20 -5.83
CA GLU A 78 -6.35 -4.23 -5.13
C GLU A 78 -5.97 -5.37 -6.08
N ILE A 79 -4.70 -5.78 -5.99
CA ILE A 79 -4.20 -7.00 -6.61
C ILE A 79 -3.69 -7.91 -5.50
N LYS A 80 -4.02 -9.19 -5.60
CA LYS A 80 -3.53 -10.24 -4.70
C LYS A 80 -2.73 -11.23 -5.52
N HIS A 81 -1.59 -11.63 -4.99
CA HIS A 81 -0.81 -12.74 -5.52
C HIS A 81 -1.11 -14.03 -4.74
N PRO A 82 -0.68 -15.19 -5.27
CA PRO A 82 -0.78 -16.46 -4.58
C PRO A 82 -0.12 -16.46 -3.19
N GLU A 83 -0.52 -17.44 -2.37
CA GLU A 83 0.12 -17.64 -1.07
C GLU A 83 1.58 -18.06 -1.21
N ILE A 84 2.44 -17.38 -0.47
CA ILE A 84 3.87 -17.67 -0.32
C ILE A 84 4.02 -18.68 0.82
N LYS A 85 4.60 -19.84 0.50
CA LYS A 85 4.88 -20.89 1.49
C LYS A 85 6.04 -20.46 2.41
N SER A 86 6.21 -21.22 3.50
CA SER A 86 7.34 -21.05 4.40
C SER A 86 8.67 -21.27 3.65
N GLY A 87 9.59 -20.32 3.80
CA GLY A 87 10.92 -20.33 3.18
C GLY A 87 10.93 -19.94 1.71
N ASP A 88 9.80 -19.50 1.15
CA ASP A 88 9.65 -19.24 -0.29
C ASP A 88 9.64 -17.73 -0.60
N THR A 89 9.84 -17.40 -1.88
CA THR A 89 9.83 -16.02 -2.39
C THR A 89 8.89 -15.88 -3.59
N ASP A 90 8.04 -14.86 -3.55
CA ASP A 90 7.13 -14.47 -4.64
C ASP A 90 7.69 -13.25 -5.37
N PHE A 91 7.65 -13.30 -6.70
CA PHE A 91 8.16 -12.25 -7.59
C PHE A 91 7.02 -11.66 -8.41
N TRP A 92 6.79 -10.38 -8.22
CA TRP A 92 5.83 -9.60 -8.98
C TRP A 92 6.56 -9.00 -10.17
N GLN A 93 6.18 -9.39 -11.37
CA GLN A 93 6.75 -8.88 -12.62
C GLN A 93 5.69 -8.06 -13.34
N ALA A 94 5.95 -6.75 -13.45
CA ALA A 94 5.15 -5.79 -14.18
C ALA A 94 3.62 -5.88 -13.93
N GLN A 95 3.22 -6.05 -12.67
CA GLN A 95 1.80 -6.08 -12.31
C GLN A 95 1.21 -4.66 -12.38
N ALA A 96 0.07 -4.47 -13.03
CA ALA A 96 -0.49 -3.15 -13.30
C ALA A 96 -1.70 -2.83 -12.41
N ILE A 97 -1.66 -1.74 -11.64
CA ILE A 97 -2.83 -1.17 -10.97
C ILE A 97 -3.27 0.10 -11.70
N THR A 98 -4.47 0.08 -12.27
CA THR A 98 -5.07 1.26 -12.89
C THR A 98 -5.50 2.28 -11.82
N ILE A 99 -5.14 3.54 -12.04
CA ILE A 99 -5.65 4.68 -11.29
C ILE A 99 -7.10 4.91 -11.69
N PRO A 100 -8.07 4.83 -10.75
CA PRO A 100 -9.47 5.04 -11.08
C PRO A 100 -9.70 6.48 -11.54
N ASP A 101 -10.78 6.70 -12.29
CA ASP A 101 -11.27 8.05 -12.54
C ASP A 101 -11.51 8.76 -11.22
N VAL A 102 -10.73 9.83 -11.00
CA VAL A 102 -10.82 10.61 -9.77
C VAL A 102 -11.72 11.78 -10.03
N GLU A 103 -12.83 11.87 -9.29
CA GLU A 103 -13.61 13.12 -9.26
C GLU A 103 -12.69 14.26 -8.81
N PRO A 104 -12.51 15.31 -9.63
CA PRO A 104 -11.80 16.50 -9.21
C PRO A 104 -12.44 17.02 -7.92
N SER A 105 -11.64 17.18 -6.87
CA SER A 105 -12.18 17.60 -5.57
C SER A 105 -12.69 19.05 -5.61
N TYR A 106 -12.18 19.87 -6.54
CA TYR A 106 -12.44 21.32 -6.66
C TYR A 106 -12.27 22.07 -5.32
N LEU A 107 -11.43 21.54 -4.45
CA LEU A 107 -11.20 22.04 -3.08
C LEU A 107 -10.09 23.09 -3.01
N GLU A 108 -9.87 23.89 -4.04
CA GLU A 108 -8.71 24.81 -4.17
C GLU A 108 -8.53 25.76 -2.96
N HIS A 109 -9.62 26.08 -2.25
CA HIS A 109 -9.62 26.97 -1.09
C HIS A 109 -10.01 26.28 0.24
N CYS A 110 -10.12 24.95 0.25
CA CYS A 110 -10.56 24.19 1.43
C CYS A 110 -9.37 23.71 2.26
N LYS A 111 -9.11 24.36 3.39
CA LYS A 111 -8.01 24.01 4.31
C LYS A 111 -8.33 22.86 5.28
N ILE A 112 -9.54 22.33 5.21
CA ILE A 112 -10.06 21.36 6.18
C ILE A 112 -10.24 19.95 5.60
N ILE A 113 -10.11 19.78 4.28
CA ILE A 113 -10.23 18.47 3.63
C ILE A 113 -8.99 18.27 2.77
N ASP A 114 -8.37 17.10 2.90
CA ASP A 114 -7.18 16.72 2.17
C ASP A 114 -7.33 15.28 1.69
N VAL A 115 -6.98 15.00 0.43
CA VAL A 115 -7.15 13.69 -0.20
C VAL A 115 -5.81 13.21 -0.73
N ASN A 116 -5.34 12.08 -0.23
CA ASN A 116 -4.10 11.44 -0.70
C ASN A 116 -4.37 10.03 -1.18
N TYR A 117 -3.54 9.55 -2.10
CA TYR A 117 -3.50 8.16 -2.51
C TYR A 117 -2.20 7.53 -2.04
N ASN A 118 -2.30 6.35 -1.44
CA ASN A 118 -1.15 5.59 -1.00
C ASN A 118 -1.15 4.22 -1.67
N LEU A 119 -0.02 3.84 -2.25
CA LEU A 119 0.25 2.46 -2.63
C LEU A 119 0.77 1.71 -1.41
N VAL A 120 0.09 0.64 -1.03
CA VAL A 120 0.37 -0.17 0.18
C VAL A 120 0.41 -1.66 -0.11
#